data_AF-A0A9D4QJX7-F1
#
_entry.id   AF-A0A9D4QJX7-F1
#
_cell.length_a   1.000
_cell.length_b   1.000
_cell.length_c   1.000
_cell.angle_alpha   90.00
_cell.angle_beta   90.00
_cell.angle_gamma   90.00
#
_symmetry.space_group_name_H-M   'P 1'
#
loop_
_entity.id
_entity.type
_entity.pdbx_description
1 polymer ?
#
loop_
_entity_poly.entity_id
_entity_poly.type
_entity_poly.pdbx_seq_one_letter_code
_entity_poly.pdbx_strand_id
1 'polypeptide(L)' 'MKCKAYSREMMMSAYKAVKDDHLPVDRATIMYGVPKQTLRDIVLNKVKISSWCGFIIHP' A
#
# COMPACT_ATOMS: atom_id res chain seq x y z
N MET A 1 17.86 -2.14 -6.54
CA MET A 1 16.69 -2.01 -5.62
C MET A 1 15.43 -2.25 -6.44
N LYS A 2 14.77 -3.41 -6.31
CA LYS A 2 13.59 -3.78 -7.12
C LYS A 2 12.33 -3.20 -6.47
N CYS A 3 11.83 -2.08 -6.98
CA CYS A 3 10.50 -1.60 -6.59
C CYS A 3 9.46 -2.49 -7.26
N LYS A 4 8.73 -3.30 -6.49
CA LYS A 4 7.55 -4.01 -6.99
C LYS A 4 6.53 -2.97 -7.46
N ALA A 5 6.07 -3.07 -8.70
CA ALA A 5 5.10 -2.15 -9.27
C ALA A 5 3.71 -2.38 -8.65
N TYR A 6 3.18 -1.41 -7.91
CA TYR A 6 1.78 -1.37 -7.47
C TYR A 6 1.26 0.06 -7.63
N SER A 7 -0.02 0.19 -7.99
CA SER A 7 -0.63 1.51 -8.18
C SER A 7 -0.67 2.28 -6.86
N ARG A 8 -0.35 3.58 -6.91
CA ARG A 8 -0.50 4.50 -5.77
C ARG A 8 -1.92 4.44 -5.20
N GLU A 9 -2.92 4.31 -6.07
CA GLU A 9 -4.33 4.25 -5.69
C GLU A 9 -4.65 2.99 -4.88
N MET A 10 -4.06 1.85 -5.26
CA MET A 10 -4.20 0.60 -4.50
C MET A 10 -3.57 0.73 -3.12
N MET A 11 -2.41 1.37 -3.00
CA MET A 11 -1.76 1.58 -1.72
C MET A 11 -2.50 2.58 -0.83
N MET A 12 -3.06 3.65 -1.41
CA MET A 12 -3.93 4.58 -0.68
C MET A 12 -5.22 3.91 -0.20
N SER A 13 -5.83 3.08 -1.05
CA SER A 13 -7.03 2.31 -0.70
C SER A 13 -6.74 1.31 0.42
N ALA A 14 -5.62 0.58 0.33
CA ALA A 14 -5.18 -0.32 1.38
C ALA A 14 -4.87 0.40 2.69
N TYR A 15 -4.23 1.58 2.63
CA TYR A 15 -3.94 2.39 3.82
C TYR A 15 -5.22 2.85 4.51
N LYS A 16 -6.19 3.37 3.74
CA LYS A 16 -7.51 3.75 4.27
C LYS A 16 -8.22 2.55 4.88
N ALA A 17 -8.27 1.40 4.20
CA ALA A 17 -8.90 0.21 4.75
C ALA A 17 -8.27 -0.25 6.07
N VAL A 18 -6.95 -0.16 6.21
CA VAL A 18 -6.28 -0.53 7.47
C VAL A 18 -6.55 0.50 8.57
N LYS A 19 -6.57 1.79 8.25
CA LYS A 19 -6.67 2.87 9.22
C LYS A 19 -8.10 3.22 9.62
N ASP A 20 -9.00 3.33 8.65
CA ASP A 20 -10.40 3.71 8.82
C ASP A 20 -11.29 2.47 9.07
N ASP A 21 -11.17 1.42 8.25
CA ASP A 21 -11.99 0.20 8.39
C ASP A 21 -11.42 -0.82 9.41
N HIS A 22 -10.33 -0.47 10.12
CA HIS A 22 -9.61 -1.35 11.04
C HIS A 22 -9.25 -2.73 10.42
N LEU A 23 -9.03 -2.77 9.11
CA LEU A 23 -8.74 -4.00 8.40
C LEU A 23 -7.31 -4.47 8.74
N PRO A 24 -7.09 -5.76 9.02
CA PRO A 24 -5.74 -6.27 9.25
C PRO A 24 -4.85 -6.06 8.01
N VAL A 25 -3.59 -5.66 8.23
CA VAL A 25 -2.61 -5.41 7.16
C VAL A 25 -2.47 -6.61 6.21
N ASP A 26 -2.49 -7.84 6.73
CA ASP A 26 -2.47 -9.06 5.91
C ASP A 26 -3.64 -9.13 4.92
N ARG A 27 -4.85 -8.81 5.39
CA ARG A 27 -6.05 -8.85 4.56
C ARG A 27 -6.03 -7.73 3.53
N ALA A 28 -5.62 -6.52 3.91
CA ALA A 28 -5.45 -5.41 2.99
C ALA A 28 -4.38 -5.70 1.91
N THR A 29 -3.27 -6.36 2.27
CA THR A 29 -2.25 -6.80 1.31
C THR A 29 -2.82 -7.73 0.25
N ILE A 30 -3.63 -8.71 0.64
CA ILE A 30 -4.24 -9.66 -0.28
C ILE A 30 -5.30 -8.96 -1.14
N MET A 31 -6.15 -8.14 -0.54
CA MET A 31 -7.26 -7.46 -1.23
C MET A 31 -6.79 -6.44 -2.26
N TYR A 32 -5.74 -5.68 -1.96
CA TYR A 32 -5.26 -4.58 -2.80
C TYR A 32 -3.96 -4.90 -3.55
N GLY A 33 -3.40 -6.10 -3.37
CA GLY A 33 -2.18 -6.53 -4.08
C GLY A 33 -0.93 -5.74 -3.70
N VAL A 34 -0.87 -5.20 -2.48
CA VAL A 34 0.21 -4.31 -2.03
C VAL A 34 1.20 -4.99 -1.08
N PRO A 35 2.49 -4.65 -1.08
CA PRO A 35 3.47 -5.28 -0.19
C PRO A 35 3.13 -5.04 1.28
N LYS A 36 3.06 -6.13 2.05
CA LYS A 36 2.75 -6.13 3.49
C LYS A 36 3.69 -5.24 4.31
N GLN A 37 4.99 -5.37 4.07
CA GLN A 37 6.00 -4.62 4.82
C GLN A 37 5.85 -3.12 4.59
N THR A 38 5.70 -2.72 3.33
CA THR A 38 5.43 -1.33 2.96
C THR A 38 4.14 -0.80 3.58
N LEU A 39 3.03 -1.53 3.43
CA LEU A 39 1.75 -1.09 3.98
C LEU A 39 1.85 -0.90 5.50
N ARG A 40 2.52 -1.82 6.19
CA ARG A 40 2.79 -1.72 7.63
C ARG A 40 3.63 -0.49 7.97
N ASP A 41 4.71 -0.23 7.24
CA ASP A 41 5.57 0.93 7.48
C ASP A 41 4.84 2.26 7.28
N ILE A 42 3.93 2.33 6.31
CA ILE A 42 3.08 3.52 6.07
C ILE A 42 2.05 3.69 7.19
N VAL A 43 1.39 2.59 7.60
CA VAL A 43 0.41 2.61 8.72
C VAL A 43 1.09 3.04 10.03
N LEU A 44 2.33 2.59 10.25
CA LEU A 44 3.17 3.00 11.38
C LEU A 44 3.81 4.39 11.22
N ASN A 45 3.45 5.14 10.17
CA ASN A 45 4.00 6.47 9.87
C ASN A 45 5.53 6.53 9.69
N LYS A 46 6.19 5.39 9.44
CA LYS A 46 7.63 5.30 9.22
C LYS A 46 8.04 5.80 7.82
N VAL A 47 7.13 5.74 6.85
CA VAL A 47 7.37 6.13 5.47
C VAL A 47 6.16 6.89 4.91
N LYS A 48 6.40 7.97 4.16
CA LYS A 48 5.34 8.75 3.50
C LYS A 48 4.89 8.08 2.21
N ILE A 49 3.57 7.94 2.01
CA ILE A 49 2.96 7.35 0.80
C ILE A 49 3.30 8.15 -0.48
N SER A 50 3.63 9.44 -0.34
CA SER A 50 4.00 10.34 -1.44
C SER A 50 5.40 10.11 -2.00
N SER A 51 6.28 9.42 -1.27
CA SER A 51 7.66 9.13 -1.68
C SER A 51 7.79 7.87 -2.54
N TRP A 52 6.69 7.20 -2.87
CA TRP A 52 6.69 5.96 -3.64
C TRP A 52 6.44 6.24 -5.12
N CYS A 53 7.39 5.83 -5.96
CA CYS A 53 7.27 5.81 -7.42
C CYS A 53 6.85 4.42 -7.90
N GLY A 54 5.77 4.34 -8.68
CA GLY A 54 5.31 3.10 -9.32
C GLY A 54 4.37 3.42 -10.47
N PHE A 55 4.87 3.23 -11.68
CA PHE A 55 4.28 3.54 -12.99
C PHE A 55 2.95 2.82 -13.20
N ILE A 56 2.08 3.52 -13.92
CA ILE A 56 0.74 3.14 -14.34
C ILE A 56 0.77 1.76 -15.03
N ILE A 57 0.08 0.76 -14.49
CA ILE A 57 -0.44 -0.35 -15.32
C ILE A 57 -1.83 0.11 -15.76
N HIS A 58 -1.89 0.78 -16.91
CA HIS A 58 -3.11 0.81 -17.71
C HIS A 58 -3.09 -0.45 -18.59
N PRO A 59 -4.26 -1.00 -18.93
CA PRO A 59 -4.47 -2.38 -19.36
C PRO A 59 -3.56 -2.86 -20.48
#